data_AF-A0A397UEP4-F1
#
_entry.id   AF-A0A397UEP4-F1
#
_cell.length_a   1.000
_cell.length_b   1.000
_cell.length_c   1.000
_cell.angle_alpha   90.00
_cell.angle_beta   90.00
_cell.angle_gamma   90.00
#
_symmetry.space_group_name_H-M   'P 1'
#
loop_
_entity.id
_entity.type
_entity.pdbx_description
1 polymer ?
#
loop_
_entity_poly.entity_id
_entity_poly.type
_entity_poly.pdbx_seq_one_letter_code
_entity_poly.pdbx_strand_id
1 'polypeptide(L)'
;MSNRLIVKQHEKTNYSSDINQITNNFNQLYLKNNNTQDIIGEIVKELYNLYYNERLKGKHSEQLFYILDEFLVKRKQNPNNVIKWCLENPNNFMTQIILATCYRLGKWIEKDENKAFIYYQKSAEMGDASGTCGVGYCYVELKRMNIRHSITIKNLLRWVTLLECAILVAVL
;
A
#
# COMPACT_ATOMS: atom_id res chain seq x y z
N MET A 1 -58.11 28.09 -44.09
CA MET A 1 -56.86 28.88 -44.19
C MET A 1 -55.79 28.21 -43.34
N SER A 2 -54.63 27.97 -43.95
CA SER A 2 -53.46 27.29 -43.41
C SER A 2 -52.92 27.87 -42.09
N ASN A 3 -52.37 27.03 -41.21
CA ASN A 3 -50.92 27.03 -41.00
C ASN A 3 -50.38 25.83 -40.20
N ARG A 4 -49.18 25.43 -40.63
CA ARG A 4 -48.35 24.29 -40.22
C ARG A 4 -47.85 24.39 -38.78
N LEU A 5 -47.84 23.27 -38.06
CA LEU A 5 -46.83 22.99 -37.04
C LEU A 5 -46.23 21.61 -37.32
N ILE A 6 -44.95 21.64 -37.68
CA ILE A 6 -44.10 20.50 -38.00
C ILE A 6 -43.79 19.77 -36.69
N VAL A 7 -44.35 18.59 -36.48
CA VAL A 7 -43.88 17.69 -35.42
C VAL A 7 -42.61 17.02 -35.96
N LYS A 8 -41.46 17.43 -35.42
CA LYS A 8 -40.15 16.82 -35.74
C LYS A 8 -40.21 15.33 -35.44
N GLN A 9 -39.94 14.50 -36.44
CA GLN A 9 -39.61 13.09 -36.22
C GLN A 9 -38.35 13.04 -35.37
N HIS A 10 -38.45 12.55 -34.13
CA HIS A 10 -37.29 12.21 -33.34
C HIS A 10 -36.63 10.98 -33.98
N GLU A 11 -35.48 11.20 -34.61
CA GLU A 11 -34.54 10.13 -34.94
C GLU A 11 -34.27 9.32 -33.66
N LYS A 12 -34.69 8.05 -33.65
CA LYS A 12 -34.22 7.08 -32.68
C LYS A 12 -32.75 6.82 -33.01
N THR A 13 -31.87 7.70 -32.54
CA THR A 13 -30.43 7.51 -32.64
C THR A 13 -30.06 6.24 -31.87
N ASN A 14 -29.12 5.51 -32.47
CA ASN A 14 -28.76 4.13 -32.16
C ASN A 14 -27.92 4.03 -30.87
N TYR A 15 -28.36 4.67 -29.78
CA TYR A 15 -27.66 4.77 -28.50
C TYR A 15 -27.26 3.41 -27.92
N SER A 16 -28.03 2.35 -28.19
CA SER A 16 -27.75 1.00 -27.69
C SER A 16 -26.46 0.41 -28.28
N SER A 17 -26.22 0.64 -29.57
CA SER A 17 -24.98 0.24 -30.26
C SER A 17 -23.77 0.92 -29.64
N ASP A 18 -23.88 2.23 -29.44
CA ASP A 18 -22.77 3.07 -28.98
C ASP A 18 -22.47 2.85 -27.49
N ILE A 19 -23.49 2.67 -26.65
CA ILE A 19 -23.32 2.30 -25.23
C ILE A 19 -22.66 0.94 -25.10
N ASN A 20 -23.05 -0.05 -25.91
CA ASN A 20 -22.43 -1.37 -25.88
C ASN A 20 -20.98 -1.33 -26.36
N GLN A 21 -20.68 -0.51 -27.37
CA GLN A 21 -19.32 -0.33 -27.87
C GLN A 21 -18.44 0.42 -26.86
N ILE A 22 -18.96 1.44 -26.19
CA ILE A 22 -18.27 2.15 -25.10
C ILE A 22 -18.01 1.19 -23.94
N THR A 23 -19.02 0.42 -23.52
CA THR A 23 -18.90 -0.56 -22.44
C THR A 23 -17.88 -1.65 -22.78
N ASN A 24 -17.89 -2.15 -24.02
CA ASN A 24 -16.88 -3.09 -24.49
C ASN A 24 -15.49 -2.48 -24.56
N ASN A 25 -15.34 -1.25 -25.04
CA ASN A 25 -14.05 -0.57 -25.06
C ASN A 25 -13.53 -0.27 -23.64
N PHE A 26 -14.41 0.07 -22.71
CA PHE A 26 -14.07 0.28 -21.31
C PHE A 26 -13.64 -1.03 -20.66
N ASN A 27 -14.38 -2.12 -20.89
CA ASN A 27 -14.01 -3.46 -20.43
C ASN A 27 -12.72 -3.95 -21.08
N GLN A 28 -12.49 -3.66 -22.36
CA GLN A 28 -11.25 -3.99 -23.07
C GLN A 28 -10.08 -3.18 -22.53
N LEU A 29 -10.24 -1.89 -22.20
CA LEU A 29 -9.22 -1.09 -21.52
C LEU A 29 -8.94 -1.58 -20.09
N TYR A 30 -9.98 -1.96 -19.35
CA TYR A 30 -9.88 -2.53 -18.01
C TYR A 30 -9.20 -3.91 -18.02
N LEU A 31 -9.51 -4.76 -19.01
CA LEU A 31 -8.88 -6.07 -19.21
C LEU A 31 -7.45 -5.94 -19.76
N LYS A 32 -7.17 -4.94 -20.60
CA LYS A 32 -5.83 -4.67 -21.17
C LYS A 32 -4.84 -4.10 -20.14
N ASN A 33 -5.35 -3.52 -19.06
CA ASN A 33 -4.58 -3.10 -17.87
C ASN A 33 -4.47 -4.20 -16.79
N ASN A 34 -4.96 -5.42 -17.02
CA ASN A 34 -4.84 -6.51 -16.07
C ASN A 34 -3.77 -7.50 -16.55
N ASN A 35 -2.52 -7.04 -16.53
CA ASN A 35 -1.42 -7.99 -16.33
C ASN A 35 -1.51 -8.50 -14.88
N THR A 36 -1.12 -9.74 -14.61
CA THR A 36 -1.12 -10.32 -13.25
C THR A 36 -0.37 -9.47 -12.20
N GLN A 37 0.57 -8.61 -12.65
CA GLN A 37 1.25 -7.63 -11.82
C GLN A 37 0.35 -6.48 -11.34
N ASP A 38 -0.66 -6.08 -12.10
CA ASP A 38 -1.60 -5.01 -11.73
C ASP A 38 -2.61 -5.49 -10.67
N ILE A 39 -3.03 -6.76 -10.75
CA ILE A 39 -3.95 -7.38 -9.78
C ILE A 39 -3.31 -7.45 -8.38
N ILE A 40 -2.05 -7.89 -8.28
CA ILE A 40 -1.35 -7.94 -7.00
C ILE A 40 -1.11 -6.52 -6.45
N GLY A 41 -0.84 -5.55 -7.32
CA GLY A 41 -0.73 -4.14 -6.93
C GLY A 41 -1.99 -3.60 -6.26
N GLU A 42 -3.17 -3.90 -6.79
CA GLU A 42 -4.45 -3.53 -6.15
C GLU A 42 -4.66 -4.25 -4.81
N ILE A 43 -4.32 -5.54 -4.72
CA ILE A 43 -4.36 -6.30 -3.46
C ILE A 43 -3.46 -5.65 -2.40
N VAL A 44 -2.25 -5.23 -2.77
CA VAL A 44 -1.31 -4.54 -1.88
C VAL A 44 -1.90 -3.23 -1.37
N LYS A 45 -2.55 -2.43 -2.22
CA LYS A 45 -3.23 -1.19 -1.81
C LYS A 45 -4.34 -1.47 -0.80
N GLU A 46 -5.20 -2.45 -1.07
CA GLU A 46 -6.26 -2.84 -0.15
C GLU A 46 -5.71 -3.35 1.19
N LEU A 47 -4.66 -4.17 1.14
CA LEU A 47 -4.01 -4.74 2.32
C LEU A 47 -3.35 -3.65 3.18
N TYR A 48 -2.77 -2.64 2.55
CA TYR A 48 -2.29 -1.44 3.22
C TYR A 48 -3.43 -0.65 3.88
N ASN A 49 -4.53 -0.40 3.17
CA ASN A 49 -5.68 0.32 3.72
C ASN A 49 -6.30 -0.42 4.91
N LEU A 50 -6.39 -1.75 4.82
CA LEU A 50 -6.81 -2.59 5.92
C LEU A 50 -5.86 -2.44 7.12
N TYR A 51 -4.55 -2.57 6.89
CA TYR A 51 -3.53 -2.34 7.91
C TYR A 51 -3.71 -0.98 8.60
N TYR A 52 -3.82 0.09 7.82
CA TYR A 52 -3.95 1.46 8.32
C TYR A 52 -5.21 1.63 9.18
N ASN A 53 -6.36 1.16 8.70
CA ASN A 53 -7.63 1.25 9.40
C ASN A 53 -7.63 0.46 10.72
N GLU A 54 -7.01 -0.71 10.75
CA GLU A 54 -6.92 -1.51 11.97
C GLU A 54 -5.97 -0.89 13.01
N ARG A 55 -4.92 -0.21 12.56
CA ARG A 55 -4.02 0.56 13.43
C ARG A 55 -4.73 1.77 14.05
N LEU A 56 -5.56 2.49 13.29
CA LEU A 56 -6.38 3.60 13.81
C LEU A 56 -7.37 3.16 14.89
N LYS A 57 -7.91 1.94 14.78
CA LYS A 57 -8.79 1.35 15.81
C LYS A 57 -8.05 0.92 17.08
N GLY A 58 -6.73 1.11 17.15
CA GLY A 58 -5.92 0.75 18.31
C GLY A 58 -5.75 -0.76 18.51
N LYS A 59 -6.02 -1.59 17.48
CA LYS A 59 -5.92 -3.04 17.64
C LYS A 59 -4.48 -3.49 17.87
N HIS A 60 -4.33 -4.49 18.75
CA HIS A 60 -3.04 -5.10 19.06
C HIS A 60 -2.44 -5.82 17.85
N SER A 61 -1.13 -5.94 17.85
CA SER A 61 -0.33 -6.52 16.76
C SER A 61 -0.69 -7.97 16.42
N GLU A 62 -1.19 -8.74 17.38
CA GLU A 62 -1.61 -10.14 17.19
C GLU A 62 -2.95 -10.26 16.45
N GLN A 63 -3.87 -9.31 16.66
CA GLN A 63 -5.15 -9.31 15.95
C GLN A 63 -4.97 -8.89 14.49
N LEU A 64 -4.04 -7.97 14.25
CA LEU A 64 -3.67 -7.52 12.92
C LEU A 64 -3.17 -8.68 12.05
N PHE A 65 -2.41 -9.61 12.63
CA PHE A 65 -1.95 -10.83 11.95
C PHE A 65 -3.10 -11.65 11.35
N TYR A 66 -4.13 -11.92 12.16
CA TYR A 66 -5.24 -12.79 11.76
C TYR A 66 -6.07 -12.17 10.63
N ILE A 67 -6.30 -10.87 10.74
CA ILE A 67 -7.10 -10.09 9.78
C ILE A 67 -6.43 -10.06 8.41
N LEU A 68 -5.11 -9.86 8.36
CA LEU A 68 -4.37 -9.81 7.09
C LEU A 68 -4.32 -11.20 6.41
N ASP A 69 -4.20 -12.27 7.18
CA ASP A 69 -4.23 -13.64 6.66
C ASP A 69 -5.62 -14.01 6.12
N GLU A 70 -6.67 -13.70 6.88
CA GLU A 70 -8.06 -13.90 6.46
C GLU A 70 -8.38 -13.14 5.16
N PHE A 71 -7.87 -11.92 5.01
CA PHE A 71 -8.03 -11.12 3.80
C PHE A 71 -7.41 -11.82 2.57
N LEU A 72 -6.19 -12.34 2.69
CA LEU A 72 -5.53 -13.04 1.57
C LEU A 72 -6.23 -14.37 1.23
N VAL A 73 -6.70 -15.10 2.25
CA VAL A 73 -7.49 -16.33 2.05
C VAL A 73 -8.78 -16.02 1.29
N LYS A 74 -9.51 -14.97 1.67
CA LYS A 74 -10.73 -14.52 0.97
C LYS A 74 -10.47 -14.16 -0.48
N ARG A 75 -9.34 -13.51 -0.76
CA ARG A 75 -8.89 -13.15 -2.12
C ARG A 75 -8.30 -14.32 -2.90
N LYS A 76 -8.17 -15.51 -2.28
CA LYS A 76 -7.52 -16.71 -2.84
C LYS A 76 -6.08 -16.44 -3.31
N GLN A 77 -5.36 -15.60 -2.57
CA GLN A 77 -4.00 -15.20 -2.91
C GLN A 77 -2.99 -15.91 -2.03
N ASN A 78 -1.84 -16.25 -2.62
CA ASN A 78 -0.71 -16.77 -1.86
C ASN A 78 0.08 -15.58 -1.28
N PRO A 79 0.27 -15.51 0.05
CA PRO A 79 1.05 -14.45 0.66
C PRO A 79 2.47 -14.31 0.09
N ASN A 80 3.12 -15.42 -0.28
CA ASN A 80 4.46 -15.40 -0.86
C ASN A 80 4.51 -14.65 -2.19
N ASN A 81 3.43 -14.71 -2.99
CA ASN A 81 3.34 -13.94 -4.23
C ASN A 81 3.23 -12.44 -3.95
N VAL A 82 2.47 -12.06 -2.91
CA VAL A 82 2.34 -10.67 -2.47
C VAL A 82 3.70 -10.15 -1.97
N ILE A 83 4.40 -10.92 -1.14
CA ILE A 83 5.74 -10.58 -0.66
C ILE A 83 6.71 -10.41 -1.82
N LYS A 84 6.74 -11.36 -2.75
CA LYS A 84 7.61 -11.30 -3.93
C LYS A 84 7.34 -10.03 -4.73
N TRP A 85 6.08 -9.72 -5.00
CA TRP A 85 5.71 -8.51 -5.72
C TRP A 85 6.12 -7.24 -4.97
N CYS A 86 5.96 -7.18 -3.65
CA CYS A 86 6.42 -6.05 -2.83
C CYS A 86 7.94 -5.86 -2.90
N LEU A 87 8.71 -6.95 -2.96
CA LEU A 87 10.18 -6.89 -3.12
C LEU A 87 10.60 -6.38 -4.50
N GLU A 88 9.83 -6.71 -5.54
CA GLU A 88 10.03 -6.24 -6.91
C GLU A 88 9.62 -4.77 -7.10
N ASN A 89 8.77 -4.23 -6.21
CA ASN A 89 8.24 -2.86 -6.29
C ASN A 89 8.59 -2.02 -5.04
N PRO A 90 9.89 -1.75 -4.79
CA PRO A 90 10.31 -1.08 -3.56
C PRO A 90 9.96 0.41 -3.51
N ASN A 91 9.73 1.08 -4.64
CA ASN A 91 9.49 2.53 -4.72
C ASN A 91 8.05 2.93 -4.36
N ASN A 92 7.42 2.23 -3.43
CA ASN A 92 6.05 2.45 -3.00
C ASN A 92 5.98 2.32 -1.47
N PHE A 93 5.56 3.37 -0.76
CA PHE A 93 5.49 3.34 0.69
C PHE A 93 4.59 2.21 1.20
N MET A 94 3.51 1.86 0.48
CA MET A 94 2.62 0.76 0.85
C MET A 94 3.34 -0.58 0.86
N THR A 95 4.23 -0.83 -0.11
CA THR A 95 5.01 -2.08 -0.16
C THR A 95 6.01 -2.13 0.98
N GLN A 96 6.65 -1.00 1.30
CA GLN A 96 7.55 -0.88 2.44
C GLN A 96 6.83 -1.19 3.76
N ILE A 97 5.62 -0.66 3.99
CA ILE A 97 4.81 -0.95 5.19
C ILE A 97 4.43 -2.42 5.30
N ILE A 98 4.03 -3.04 4.19
CA ILE A 98 3.65 -4.45 4.20
C ILE A 98 4.86 -5.31 4.53
N LEU A 99 5.99 -5.10 3.87
CA LEU A 99 7.23 -5.84 4.15
C LEU A 99 7.70 -5.63 5.60
N ALA A 100 7.68 -4.38 6.09
CA ALA A 100 8.03 -4.07 7.47
C ALA A 100 7.14 -4.82 8.47
N THR A 101 5.84 -4.84 8.23
CA THR A 101 4.86 -5.52 9.08
C THR A 101 5.06 -7.04 9.07
N CYS A 102 5.39 -7.62 7.92
CA CYS A 102 5.68 -9.06 7.80
C CYS A 102 6.94 -9.45 8.58
N TYR A 103 8.03 -8.68 8.43
CA TYR A 103 9.28 -8.90 9.19
C TYR A 103 9.09 -8.69 10.69
N ARG A 104 8.29 -7.70 11.10
CA ARG A 104 8.01 -7.43 12.52
C ARG A 104 7.23 -8.57 13.17
N LEU A 105 6.21 -9.09 12.47
CA LEU A 105 5.32 -10.13 12.98
C LEU A 105 5.88 -11.55 12.78
N GLY A 106 6.83 -11.75 11.86
CA GLY A 106 7.27 -13.09 11.45
C GLY A 106 6.21 -13.84 10.65
N LYS A 107 5.37 -13.11 9.89
CA LYS A 107 4.26 -13.70 9.13
C LYS A 107 4.62 -13.72 7.65
N TRP A 108 4.51 -14.92 7.07
CA TRP A 108 4.90 -15.25 5.69
C TRP A 108 6.41 -15.12 5.38
N ILE A 109 7.14 -14.37 6.20
CA ILE A 109 8.60 -14.25 6.21
C ILE A 109 9.09 -14.46 7.64
N GLU A 110 10.32 -14.96 7.79
CA GLU A 110 10.98 -15.05 9.09
C GLU A 110 11.05 -13.69 9.80
N LYS A 111 10.84 -13.70 11.11
CA LYS A 111 10.83 -12.50 11.93
C LYS A 111 12.22 -11.85 11.95
N ASP A 112 12.29 -10.56 11.64
CA ASP A 112 13.52 -9.77 11.68
C ASP A 112 13.21 -8.30 12.00
N GLU A 113 13.36 -7.92 13.27
CA GLU A 113 13.06 -6.56 13.76
C GLU A 113 13.98 -5.49 13.14
N ASN A 114 15.22 -5.84 12.75
CA ASN A 114 16.14 -4.88 12.14
C ASN A 114 15.72 -4.60 10.69
N LYS A 115 15.33 -5.63 9.93
CA LYS A 115 14.73 -5.42 8.60
C LYS A 115 13.42 -4.66 8.71
N ALA A 116 12.55 -5.01 9.66
CA ALA A 116 11.29 -4.28 9.89
C ALA A 116 11.54 -2.78 10.06
N PHE A 117 12.51 -2.40 10.89
CA PHE A 117 12.91 -1.01 11.06
C PHE A 117 13.35 -0.35 9.74
N ILE A 118 14.22 -0.99 8.96
CA ILE A 118 14.72 -0.45 7.69
C ILE A 118 13.57 -0.20 6.70
N TYR A 119 12.62 -1.13 6.61
CA TYR A 119 11.46 -0.97 5.72
C TYR A 119 10.50 0.13 6.23
N TYR A 120 10.24 0.23 7.53
CA TYR A 120 9.46 1.35 8.08
C TYR A 120 10.14 2.71 7.84
N GLN A 121 11.46 2.76 7.97
CA GLN A 121 12.24 3.97 7.70
C GLN A 121 12.12 4.41 6.24
N LYS A 122 12.26 3.48 5.28
CA LYS A 122 12.05 3.79 3.85
C LYS A 122 10.66 4.33 3.57
N SER A 123 9.63 3.79 4.21
CA SER A 123 8.27 4.32 4.11
C SER A 123 8.16 5.74 4.68
N ALA A 124 8.79 6.01 5.82
CA ALA A 124 8.83 7.33 6.44
C ALA A 124 9.55 8.37 5.55
N GLU A 125 10.65 7.97 4.91
CA GLU A 125 11.39 8.80 3.94
C GLU A 125 10.56 9.14 2.70
N MET A 126 9.57 8.31 2.35
CA MET A 126 8.58 8.58 1.30
C MET A 126 7.40 9.44 1.79
N GLY A 127 7.43 9.92 3.04
CA GLY A 127 6.42 10.79 3.62
C GLY A 127 5.22 10.07 4.26
N ASP A 128 5.27 8.74 4.39
CA ASP A 128 4.17 7.98 5.00
C ASP A 128 4.22 8.03 6.54
N ALA A 129 3.11 8.49 7.14
CA ALA A 129 2.98 8.62 8.59
C ALA A 129 3.01 7.27 9.32
N SER A 130 2.51 6.20 8.68
CA SER A 130 2.57 4.85 9.27
C SER A 130 4.01 4.36 9.38
N GLY A 131 4.86 4.72 8.42
CA GLY A 131 6.30 4.49 8.42
C GLY A 131 6.97 5.10 9.63
N THR A 132 6.74 6.40 9.86
CA THR A 132 7.27 7.13 11.02
C THR A 132 6.82 6.51 12.34
N CYS A 133 5.54 6.12 12.44
CA CYS A 133 5.03 5.42 13.62
C CYS A 133 5.69 4.05 13.82
N GLY A 134 5.94 3.31 12.74
CA GLY A 134 6.62 2.01 12.76
C GLY A 134 8.07 2.11 13.22
N VAL A 135 8.81 3.13 12.76
CA VAL A 135 10.18 3.44 13.23
C VAL A 135 10.20 3.65 14.74
N GLY A 136 9.28 4.48 15.27
CA GLY A 136 9.16 4.74 16.70
C GLY A 136 8.86 3.47 17.50
N TYR A 137 7.97 2.62 17.01
CA TYR A 137 7.65 1.34 17.64
C TYR A 137 8.87 0.40 17.69
N CYS A 138 9.55 0.19 16.55
CA CYS A 138 10.72 -0.68 16.49
C CYS A 138 11.85 -0.18 17.40
N TYR A 139 12.03 1.13 17.54
CA TYR A 139 13.02 1.69 18.45
C TYR A 139 12.73 1.34 19.93
N VAL A 140 11.48 1.46 20.35
CA VAL A 140 11.06 1.09 21.71
C VAL A 140 11.30 -0.40 21.98
N GLU A 141 10.89 -1.27 21.05
CA GLU A 141 11.04 -2.72 21.21
C GLU A 141 12.52 -3.16 21.21
N LEU A 142 13.34 -2.63 20.31
CA LEU A 142 14.77 -2.95 20.26
C LEU A 142 15.51 -2.49 21.53
N LYS A 143 15.10 -1.36 22.12
CA LYS A 143 15.63 -0.90 23.40
C LYS A 143 15.22 -1.82 24.55
N ARG A 144 13.98 -2.33 24.56
CA ARG A 144 13.49 -3.31 25.55
C ARG A 144 14.27 -4.62 25.48
N MET A 145 14.67 -5.04 24.28
CA MET A 145 15.49 -6.24 24.06
C MET A 145 16.97 -6.09 24.48
N ASN A 146 17.38 -4.93 24.99
CA ASN A 146 18.74 -4.65 25.51
C ASN A 146 19.89 -4.92 24.51
N ILE A 147 19.62 -4.78 23.21
CA ILE A 147 20.64 -4.95 22.17
C ILE A 147 21.43 -3.64 22.06
N ARG A 148 22.44 -3.45 22.93
CA ARG A 148 23.31 -2.24 23.00
C ARG A 148 24.06 -1.91 21.70
N HIS A 149 24.07 -2.83 20.74
CA HIS A 149 24.76 -2.68 19.46
C HIS A 149 23.89 -3.07 18.26
N SER A 150 22.56 -2.91 18.32
CA SER A 150 21.77 -3.13 17.11
C SER A 150 22.16 -2.09 16.07
N ILE A 151 22.45 -2.56 14.84
CA ILE A 151 22.68 -1.73 13.65
C ILE A 151 21.60 -0.64 13.53
N THR A 152 20.39 -0.96 13.98
CA THR A 152 19.22 -0.09 14.01
C THR A 152 19.39 1.17 14.86
N ILE A 153 19.94 1.11 16.08
CA ILE A 153 20.12 2.33 16.90
C ILE A 153 21.13 3.28 16.24
N LYS A 154 22.21 2.72 15.67
CA LYS A 154 23.20 3.51 14.90
C LYS A 154 22.58 4.11 13.63
N ASN A 155 21.76 3.34 12.92
CA ASN A 155 21.06 3.80 11.72
C ASN A 155 20.05 4.90 12.04
N LEU A 156 19.32 4.82 13.15
CA LEU A 156 18.39 5.86 13.59
C LEU A 156 19.12 7.15 13.93
N LEU A 157 20.22 7.08 14.70
CA LEU A 157 21.01 8.26 15.04
C LEU A 157 21.52 8.96 13.79
N ARG A 158 22.06 8.18 12.84
CA ARG A 158 22.49 8.68 11.53
C ARG A 158 21.35 9.29 10.73
N TRP A 159 20.17 8.67 10.75
CA TRP A 159 18.99 9.17 10.04
C TRP A 159 18.50 10.50 10.60
N VAL A 160 18.39 10.64 11.91
CA VAL A 160 18.02 11.91 12.56
C VAL A 160 19.01 13.01 12.21
N THR A 161 20.32 12.72 12.27
CA THR A 161 21.34 13.71 11.89
C THR A 161 21.28 14.12 10.42
N LEU A 162 20.99 13.17 9.51
CA LEU A 162 20.84 13.48 8.09
C LEU A 162 19.57 14.29 7.80
N LEU A 163 18.47 14.00 8.52
CA LEU A 163 17.22 14.73 8.41
C LEU A 163 17.39 16.19 8.89
N GLU A 164 18.06 16.39 10.02
CA GLU A 164 18.40 17.73 10.52
C GLU A 164 19.29 18.50 9.54
N CYS A 165 20.32 17.87 8.97
CA CYS A 165 21.15 18.48 7.94
C CYS A 165 20.34 18.84 6.68
N ALA A 166 19.42 17.98 6.25
CA ALA A 166 18.59 18.23 5.07
C ALA A 166 17.61 19.40 5.29
N ILE A 167 17.02 19.52 6.48
CA ILE A 167 16.15 20.64 6.84
C ILE A 167 16.94 21.95 6.90
N LEU A 168 18.15 21.94 7.48
CA LEU A 168 19.02 23.12 7.54
C LEU A 168 19.43 23.61 6.14
N VAL A 169 19.71 22.71 5.21
CA VAL A 169 20.04 23.07 3.81
C VAL A 169 18.83 23.58 3.04
N ALA A 170 17.61 23.11 3.34
CA ALA A 170 16.39 23.54 2.64
C ALA A 170 15.86 24.91 3.06
N VAL A 171 16.34 25.46 4.18
CA VAL A 171 15.91 26.76 4.75
C VAL A 171 16.97 27.86 4.53
N LEU A 172 18.12 27.52 3.92
CA LEU A 172 19.19 28.44 3.49
C LEU A 172 19.11 28.70 1.98
#